data_AF-A0A8W7P356-F1
#
_entry.id   AF-A0A8W7P356-F1
#
_cell.length_a   1.000
_cell.length_b   1.000
_cell.length_c   1.000
_cell.angle_alpha   90.00
_cell.angle_beta   90.00
_cell.angle_gamma   90.00
#
_symmetry.space_group_name_H-M   'P 1'
#
loop_
_entity.id
_entity.type
_entity.pdbx_description
1 polymer ?
#
loop_
_entity_poly.entity_id
_entity_poly.type
_entity_poly.pdbx_seq_one_letter_code
_entity_poly.pdbx_strand_id
1 'polypeptide(L)'
;MPPWKVEAGSGIGDTYAAILRRARRARAIQTLNNNLKPETSTAGCRLNGQKVLGEATLSEDPCVKCTCSGHKLTCTKRSCPVLQCPLSKQIRTPGECCPRCNDRREEIHRGSPMCILGKAVHFPGKPYHGDQCSNCTCQNGTSVCEKSTCPILECALEDQQREPGECCPSCPMPAEFRSTCAAAGKVYQNNETWSLNACTSCECRAGEVRCANIQCPKKKCGPNETLLSVSGECCPRCVESPAVCTVFGDPHYKTFDGNFYSFQGSCKYQLTADCVGHTFSIRVTNDARLTKYSSWTKTVTLKLEGVKVNLGHRMRVKVNGTRVEPPYRLNQTLDIHRSADGTEVIVETALGVKLSWDGLNFIQVQVPTAYKGKLCGLCGNYNSIFRDDLFTRAGLNMTHNVWRFARSWAVGGPKACTRQRKKELAARHPQCKTKKLYPLCKPLRTAEVFGRCNSLLNPDNYFASCKFDMCECPHRQCYCDSMAAYAHECVRQGVQLPD
;
A
#
# COMPACT_ATOMS: atom_id res chain seq x y z
N MET A 1 47.07 -0.23 58.25
CA MET A 1 46.19 0.89 58.62
C MET A 1 45.52 1.41 57.36
N PRO A 2 44.20 1.62 57.29
CA PRO A 2 43.09 1.09 58.08
C PRO A 2 42.03 0.46 57.10
N PRO A 3 40.72 0.30 57.39
CA PRO A 3 40.12 -1.03 57.63
C PRO A 3 38.80 -1.35 56.88
N TRP A 4 38.42 -2.64 56.94
CA TRP A 4 37.08 -3.24 57.09
C TRP A 4 35.79 -2.46 56.69
N LYS A 5 34.96 -3.07 55.84
CA LYS A 5 33.58 -3.54 56.17
C LYS A 5 32.94 -4.33 55.01
N VAL A 6 32.76 -5.64 55.21
CA VAL A 6 31.48 -6.34 55.47
C VAL A 6 30.59 -6.51 54.24
N GLU A 7 30.58 -7.74 53.73
CA GLU A 7 29.52 -8.30 52.90
C GLU A 7 28.19 -8.31 53.66
N ALA A 8 27.16 -7.76 53.02
CA ALA A 8 25.77 -8.06 53.34
C ALA A 8 25.04 -8.27 52.01
N GLY A 9 24.62 -9.52 51.79
CA GLY A 9 23.78 -9.87 50.65
C GLY A 9 22.46 -9.11 50.70
N SER A 10 22.09 -8.54 49.56
CA SER A 10 20.76 -7.98 49.30
C SER A 10 20.23 -8.47 47.96
N GLY A 11 20.20 -9.80 47.79
CA GLY A 11 19.05 -10.38 47.11
C GLY A 11 17.81 -10.06 47.95
N ILE A 12 16.67 -9.81 47.30
CA ILE A 12 15.36 -9.49 47.91
C ILE A 12 15.10 -7.97 48.10
N GLY A 13 15.51 -7.13 47.15
CA GLY A 13 15.04 -5.72 47.03
C GLY A 13 14.18 -5.46 45.79
N ASP A 14 14.60 -5.97 44.63
CA ASP A 14 13.97 -5.59 43.35
C ASP A 14 12.88 -6.56 42.86
N THR A 15 12.67 -7.69 43.55
CA THR A 15 11.56 -8.60 43.28
C THR A 15 10.26 -8.20 43.99
N TYR A 16 10.29 -7.33 45.02
CA TYR A 16 9.08 -6.89 45.72
C TYR A 16 8.36 -5.72 45.02
N ALA A 17 9.09 -4.85 44.32
CA ALA A 17 8.50 -3.78 43.52
C ALA A 17 7.88 -4.28 42.20
N ALA A 18 8.36 -5.41 41.67
CA ALA A 18 7.82 -6.05 40.47
C ALA A 18 6.54 -6.86 40.75
N ILE A 19 6.39 -7.44 41.95
CA ILE A 19 5.20 -8.21 42.35
C ILE A 19 4.02 -7.28 42.69
N LEU A 20 4.26 -6.14 43.35
CA LEU A 20 3.18 -5.19 43.69
C LEU A 20 2.64 -4.40 42.49
N ARG A 21 3.42 -4.23 41.41
CA ARG A 21 2.93 -3.63 40.14
C ARG A 21 2.20 -4.62 39.24
N ARG A 22 2.50 -5.92 39.33
CA ARG A 22 1.70 -6.99 38.69
C ARG A 22 0.39 -7.27 39.44
N ALA A 23 0.34 -7.15 40.77
CA ALA A 23 -0.89 -7.32 41.54
C ALA A 23 -1.91 -6.16 41.37
N ARG A 24 -1.46 -4.93 41.06
CA ARG A 24 -2.38 -3.81 40.75
C ARG A 24 -2.88 -3.76 39.30
N ARG A 25 -2.22 -4.43 38.35
CA ARG A 25 -2.76 -4.62 36.99
C ARG A 25 -3.60 -5.89 36.83
N ALA A 26 -3.39 -6.92 37.65
CA ALA A 26 -4.29 -8.08 37.71
C ALA A 26 -5.65 -7.74 38.35
N ARG A 27 -5.73 -6.76 39.26
CA ARG A 27 -7.00 -6.27 39.85
C ARG A 27 -7.75 -5.22 39.02
N ALA A 28 -7.20 -4.79 37.88
CA ALA A 28 -7.90 -3.90 36.93
C ALA A 28 -8.41 -4.63 35.68
N ILE A 29 -8.08 -5.93 35.52
CA ILE A 29 -8.55 -6.77 34.40
C ILE A 29 -9.60 -7.79 34.88
N GLN A 30 -9.80 -7.93 36.19
CA GLN A 30 -10.76 -8.87 36.79
C GLN A 30 -12.04 -8.18 37.32
N THR A 31 -12.44 -7.08 36.70
CA THR A 31 -13.74 -6.41 36.95
C THR A 31 -14.45 -5.95 35.67
N LEU A 32 -14.11 -6.53 34.52
CA LEU A 32 -14.80 -6.30 33.24
C LEU A 32 -15.06 -7.62 32.49
N ASN A 33 -15.22 -8.73 33.22
CA ASN A 33 -15.43 -10.04 32.62
C ASN A 33 -16.43 -10.90 33.39
N ASN A 34 -17.57 -10.31 33.77
CA ASN A 34 -18.77 -11.03 34.21
C ASN A 34 -20.00 -10.18 33.87
N ASN A 35 -20.42 -10.22 32.60
CA ASN A 35 -21.82 -10.07 32.14
C ASN A 35 -21.89 -9.98 30.61
N LEU A 36 -21.26 -10.91 29.90
CA LEU A 36 -21.73 -11.28 28.57
C LEU A 36 -22.22 -12.71 28.69
N LYS A 37 -23.52 -12.83 29.01
CA LYS A 37 -24.34 -13.94 28.52
C LYS A 37 -23.97 -14.19 27.05
N PRO A 38 -24.08 -15.43 26.53
CA PRO A 38 -24.01 -15.61 25.09
C PRO A 38 -24.96 -14.57 24.49
N GLU A 39 -24.44 -13.65 23.67
CA GLU A 39 -25.29 -12.94 22.74
C GLU A 39 -25.86 -14.04 21.86
N THR A 40 -26.97 -14.63 22.32
CA THR A 40 -28.05 -14.99 21.42
C THR A 40 -28.16 -13.78 20.51
N SER A 41 -27.63 -13.89 19.29
CA SER A 41 -27.99 -13.01 18.20
C SER A 41 -29.49 -12.89 18.31
N THR A 42 -29.96 -11.76 18.85
CA THR A 42 -31.38 -11.48 18.91
C THR A 42 -31.74 -11.36 17.45
N ALA A 43 -32.27 -12.48 16.97
CA ALA A 43 -32.93 -12.66 15.70
C ALA A 43 -33.80 -11.42 15.51
N GLY A 44 -33.32 -10.52 14.66
CA GLY A 44 -33.87 -9.20 14.48
C GLY A 44 -33.78 -8.85 13.01
N CYS A 45 -34.89 -8.38 12.47
CA CYS A 45 -35.03 -8.06 11.06
C CYS A 45 -34.36 -6.71 10.78
N ARG A 46 -33.89 -6.53 9.55
CA ARG A 46 -33.36 -5.24 9.07
C ARG A 46 -34.39 -4.60 8.14
N LEU A 47 -34.77 -3.36 8.45
CA LEU A 47 -35.70 -2.56 7.66
C LEU A 47 -35.03 -1.19 7.42
N ASN A 48 -34.77 -0.81 6.16
CA ASN A 48 -34.07 0.42 5.78
C ASN A 48 -32.76 0.71 6.57
N GLY A 49 -31.98 -0.35 6.84
CA GLY A 49 -30.71 -0.23 7.56
C GLY A 49 -30.81 -0.18 9.09
N GLN A 50 -32.02 -0.11 9.66
CA GLN A 50 -32.26 -0.15 11.10
C GLN A 50 -32.66 -1.56 11.58
N LYS A 51 -32.19 -1.93 12.78
CA LYS A 51 -32.51 -3.22 13.42
C LYS A 51 -33.84 -3.09 14.16
N VAL A 52 -34.84 -3.87 13.76
CA VAL A 52 -36.21 -3.81 14.31
C VAL A 52 -36.47 -5.04 15.16
N LEU A 53 -36.96 -4.83 16.38
CA LEU A 53 -37.38 -5.85 17.33
C LEU A 53 -38.86 -5.60 17.65
N GLY A 54 -39.78 -6.30 16.97
CA GLY A 54 -41.24 -6.10 17.11
C GLY A 54 -41.92 -5.44 15.90
N GLU A 55 -42.95 -4.62 16.14
CA GLU A 55 -43.69 -3.86 15.11
C GLU A 55 -42.95 -2.58 14.69
N ALA A 56 -42.87 -2.33 13.38
CA ALA A 56 -42.40 -1.07 12.81
C ALA A 56 -43.19 -0.68 11.55
N THR A 57 -43.41 0.61 11.35
CA THR A 57 -43.96 1.18 10.11
C THR A 57 -42.83 1.66 9.20
N LEU A 58 -42.92 1.37 7.90
CA LEU A 58 -42.01 1.95 6.91
C LEU A 58 -42.32 3.45 6.78
N SER A 59 -41.32 4.30 7.02
CA SER A 59 -41.49 5.76 7.03
C SER A 59 -41.95 6.36 5.69
N GLU A 60 -41.93 5.60 4.59
CA GLU A 60 -42.25 6.09 3.24
C GLU A 60 -43.67 5.72 2.74
N ASP A 61 -44.33 4.71 3.34
CA ASP A 61 -45.73 4.38 3.03
C ASP A 61 -46.50 4.12 4.34
N PRO A 62 -47.34 5.07 4.82
CA PRO A 62 -48.06 4.93 6.08
C PRO A 62 -49.09 3.79 6.08
N CYS A 63 -49.32 3.13 4.93
CA CYS A 63 -50.16 1.95 4.80
C CYS A 63 -49.45 0.62 5.06
N VAL A 64 -48.12 0.59 5.22
CA VAL A 64 -47.37 -0.66 5.40
C VAL A 64 -46.89 -0.77 6.85
N LYS A 65 -47.35 -1.82 7.53
CA LYS A 65 -46.87 -2.22 8.86
C LYS A 65 -46.08 -3.50 8.74
N CYS A 66 -44.90 -3.56 9.35
CA CYS A 66 -44.06 -4.75 9.36
C CYS A 66 -43.85 -5.23 10.79
N THR A 67 -44.06 -6.53 11.02
CA THR A 67 -43.76 -7.22 12.27
C THR A 67 -42.53 -8.09 12.06
N CYS A 68 -41.60 -8.02 13.01
CA CYS A 68 -40.45 -8.91 13.04
C CYS A 68 -40.60 -9.96 14.15
N SER A 69 -40.66 -11.23 13.75
CA SER A 69 -40.65 -12.38 14.64
C SER A 69 -39.41 -13.23 14.34
N GLY A 70 -38.35 -13.03 15.12
CA GLY A 70 -37.06 -13.65 14.88
C GLY A 70 -36.34 -13.10 13.64
N HIS A 71 -36.09 -13.93 12.62
CA HIS A 71 -35.46 -13.52 11.34
C HIS A 71 -36.48 -13.23 10.23
N LYS A 72 -37.76 -13.49 10.46
CA LYS A 72 -38.81 -13.39 9.44
C LYS A 72 -39.52 -12.05 9.57
N LEU A 73 -39.31 -11.19 8.58
CA LEU A 73 -40.03 -9.93 8.44
C LEU A 73 -41.38 -10.21 7.76
N THR A 74 -42.48 -9.90 8.42
CA THR A 74 -43.83 -10.03 7.87
C THR A 74 -44.44 -8.66 7.73
N CYS A 75 -44.62 -8.16 6.52
CA CYS A 75 -45.19 -6.84 6.26
C CYS A 75 -46.62 -6.96 5.77
N THR A 76 -47.58 -6.35 6.47
CA THR A 76 -48.97 -6.22 6.04
C THR A 76 -49.20 -4.83 5.46
N LYS A 77 -49.85 -4.77 4.28
CA LYS A 77 -50.24 -3.51 3.66
C LYS A 77 -51.74 -3.31 3.82
N ARG A 78 -52.13 -2.29 4.59
CA ARG A 78 -53.52 -1.87 4.73
C ARG A 78 -54.02 -1.35 3.39
N SER A 79 -55.09 -1.94 2.87
CA SER A 79 -55.80 -1.42 1.70
C SER A 79 -56.76 -0.33 2.12
N CYS A 80 -56.87 0.73 1.32
CA CYS A 80 -57.75 1.83 1.67
C CYS A 80 -59.21 1.56 1.30
N PRO A 81 -60.15 2.06 2.11
CA PRO A 81 -61.56 1.87 1.85
C PRO A 81 -61.94 2.47 0.49
N VAL A 82 -62.84 1.79 -0.22
CA VAL A 82 -63.43 2.34 -1.45
C VAL A 82 -64.43 3.41 -1.03
N LEU A 83 -64.03 4.67 -1.15
CA LEU A 83 -64.84 5.81 -0.71
C LEU A 83 -65.95 6.12 -1.72
N GLN A 84 -67.18 6.23 -1.23
CA GLN A 84 -68.37 6.57 -2.01
C GLN A 84 -68.52 8.11 -2.17
N CYS A 85 -67.41 8.80 -2.43
CA CYS A 85 -67.37 10.22 -2.74
C CYS A 85 -66.37 10.50 -3.89
N PRO A 86 -66.62 11.52 -4.72
CA PRO A 86 -65.70 11.89 -5.79
C PRO A 86 -64.30 12.19 -5.27
N LEU A 87 -63.26 11.96 -6.09
CA LEU A 87 -61.86 12.25 -5.72
C LEU A 87 -61.66 13.69 -5.22
N SER A 88 -62.43 14.65 -5.74
CA SER A 88 -62.40 16.05 -5.32
C SER A 88 -62.86 16.31 -3.88
N LYS A 89 -63.49 15.32 -3.23
CA LYS A 89 -63.99 15.38 -1.85
C LYS A 89 -63.22 14.46 -0.91
N GLN A 90 -62.12 13.85 -1.37
CA GLN A 90 -61.29 12.97 -0.54
C GLN A 90 -60.13 13.77 0.07
N ILE A 91 -59.99 13.71 1.39
CA ILE A 91 -58.90 14.34 2.15
C ILE A 91 -58.06 13.25 2.81
N ARG A 92 -56.73 13.39 2.73
CA ARG A 92 -55.76 12.54 3.43
C ARG A 92 -54.96 13.42 4.39
N THR A 93 -55.04 13.13 5.68
CA THR A 93 -54.23 13.79 6.71
C THR A 93 -52.78 13.31 6.62
N PRO A 94 -51.77 14.21 6.75
CA PRO A 94 -50.36 13.82 6.74
C PRO A 94 -50.06 12.76 7.81
N GLY A 95 -49.44 11.65 7.40
CA GLY A 95 -49.11 10.51 8.28
C GLY A 95 -50.17 9.40 8.35
N GLU A 96 -51.39 9.61 7.86
CA GLU A 96 -52.42 8.56 7.80
C GLU A 96 -52.35 7.73 6.50
N CYS A 97 -52.60 6.43 6.65
CA CYS A 97 -52.66 5.52 5.50
C CYS A 97 -53.76 5.91 4.50
N CYS A 98 -54.98 6.18 4.94
CA CYS A 98 -56.13 6.23 4.03
C CYS A 98 -56.84 7.58 3.95
N PRO A 99 -57.30 7.98 2.75
CA PRO A 99 -58.15 9.15 2.60
C PRO A 99 -59.52 8.93 3.24
N ARG A 100 -60.22 10.03 3.53
CA ARG A 100 -61.61 10.06 4.02
C ARG A 100 -62.39 11.11 3.22
N CYS A 101 -63.71 10.95 3.12
CA CYS A 101 -64.58 11.96 2.49
C CYS A 101 -64.73 13.19 3.41
N ASN A 102 -64.66 14.40 2.85
CA ASN A 102 -64.67 15.66 3.60
C ASN A 102 -66.04 16.09 4.14
N ASP A 103 -67.17 15.48 3.76
CA ASP A 103 -68.46 15.91 4.31
C ASP A 103 -69.46 14.77 4.52
N ARG A 104 -70.24 14.91 5.59
CA ARG A 104 -71.35 14.04 6.01
C ARG A 104 -72.42 14.03 4.92
N ARG A 105 -72.80 12.85 4.43
CA ARG A 105 -74.04 12.70 3.65
C ARG A 105 -75.22 13.12 4.53
N GLU A 106 -76.00 14.09 4.06
CA GLU A 106 -77.41 14.20 4.43
C GLU A 106 -78.11 12.88 4.14
N GLU A 107 -78.95 12.50 5.09
CA GLU A 107 -79.70 11.25 5.16
C GLU A 107 -80.45 10.94 3.87
N ILE A 108 -80.05 9.87 3.20
CA ILE A 108 -80.98 9.11 2.38
C ILE A 108 -80.69 7.65 2.69
N HIS A 109 -81.43 7.07 3.63
CA HIS A 109 -81.92 5.68 3.72
C HIS A 109 -82.42 5.43 5.15
N ARG A 110 -83.72 5.11 5.31
CA ARG A 110 -84.33 4.63 6.57
C ARG A 110 -83.86 3.20 6.89
N GLY A 111 -82.57 3.01 7.08
CA GLY A 111 -81.95 1.72 7.41
C GLY A 111 -80.44 1.83 7.54
N SER A 112 -79.81 0.88 8.25
CA SER A 112 -78.37 0.87 8.47
C SER A 112 -77.60 0.86 7.12
N PRO A 113 -76.59 1.72 6.92
CA PRO A 113 -75.98 1.97 5.61
C PRO A 113 -75.19 0.75 5.09
N MET A 114 -75.73 0.05 4.10
CA MET A 114 -75.15 -1.15 3.47
C MET A 114 -73.99 -0.83 2.53
N CYS A 115 -73.11 -1.80 2.29
CA CYS A 115 -71.98 -1.67 1.37
C CYS A 115 -72.19 -2.55 0.14
N ILE A 116 -71.83 -2.06 -1.04
CA ILE A 116 -71.90 -2.82 -2.29
C ILE A 116 -70.47 -3.06 -2.78
N LEU A 117 -70.07 -4.32 -2.91
CA LEU A 117 -68.78 -4.72 -3.49
C LEU A 117 -69.04 -5.71 -4.63
N GLY A 118 -68.68 -5.34 -5.86
CA GLY A 118 -69.08 -6.10 -7.05
C GLY A 118 -70.60 -6.14 -7.22
N LYS A 119 -71.19 -7.34 -7.28
CA LYS A 119 -72.65 -7.56 -7.37
C LYS A 119 -73.31 -7.89 -6.02
N ALA A 120 -72.54 -7.93 -4.93
CA ALA A 120 -73.02 -8.35 -3.62
C ALA A 120 -73.32 -7.15 -2.71
N VAL A 121 -74.35 -7.28 -1.88
CA VAL A 121 -74.75 -6.30 -0.85
C VAL A 121 -74.37 -6.84 0.52
N HIS A 122 -73.65 -6.04 1.31
CA HIS A 122 -73.11 -6.40 2.61
C HIS A 122 -73.69 -5.51 3.72
N PHE A 123 -74.17 -6.16 4.79
CA PHE A 123 -74.77 -5.48 5.93
C PHE A 123 -73.70 -4.94 6.89
N PRO A 124 -73.97 -3.82 7.61
CA PRO A 124 -73.06 -3.25 8.59
C PRO A 124 -72.57 -4.25 9.63
N GLY A 125 -71.29 -4.19 9.96
CA GLY A 125 -70.67 -5.00 11.03
C GLY A 125 -70.44 -6.48 10.71
N LYS A 126 -70.96 -7.03 9.61
CA LYS A 126 -70.67 -8.40 9.20
C LYS A 126 -69.39 -8.48 8.35
N PRO A 127 -68.43 -9.36 8.69
CA PRO A 127 -67.26 -9.59 7.86
C PRO A 127 -67.64 -10.33 6.58
N TYR A 128 -66.96 -10.03 5.49
CA TYR A 128 -67.09 -10.69 4.19
C TYR A 128 -65.75 -10.67 3.44
N HIS A 129 -65.55 -11.59 2.50
CA HIS A 129 -64.34 -11.61 1.68
C HIS A 129 -64.54 -10.79 0.40
N GLY A 130 -63.63 -9.86 0.13
CA GLY A 130 -63.62 -9.09 -1.13
C GLY A 130 -62.96 -9.84 -2.27
N ASP A 131 -61.89 -10.57 -1.95
CA ASP A 131 -61.22 -11.54 -2.81
C ASP A 131 -60.59 -12.63 -1.91
N GLN A 132 -59.85 -13.57 -2.50
CA GLN A 132 -59.17 -14.67 -1.78
C GLN A 132 -58.14 -14.19 -0.75
N CYS A 133 -57.74 -12.92 -0.78
CA CYS A 133 -56.72 -12.31 0.07
C CYS A 133 -57.23 -11.13 0.89
N SER A 134 -58.53 -10.81 0.84
CA SER A 134 -59.05 -9.57 1.40
C SER A 134 -60.23 -9.83 2.32
N ASN A 135 -60.07 -9.49 3.60
CA ASN A 135 -61.11 -9.52 4.60
C ASN A 135 -61.72 -8.14 4.75
N CYS A 136 -63.01 -8.01 4.46
CA CYS A 136 -63.73 -6.75 4.42
C CYS A 136 -64.81 -6.67 5.50
N THR A 137 -65.08 -5.47 5.99
CA THR A 137 -66.24 -5.18 6.84
C THR A 137 -66.98 -3.96 6.32
N CYS A 138 -68.30 -3.97 6.42
CA CYS A 138 -69.11 -2.81 6.06
C CYS A 138 -69.20 -1.86 7.24
N GLN A 139 -68.60 -0.67 7.12
CA GLN A 139 -68.61 0.36 8.14
C GLN A 139 -69.19 1.63 7.55
N ASN A 140 -70.38 2.02 8.03
CA ASN A 140 -71.06 3.25 7.63
C ASN A 140 -71.22 3.42 6.10
N GLY A 141 -71.66 2.36 5.40
CA GLY A 141 -71.82 2.35 3.94
C GLY A 141 -70.51 2.25 3.15
N THR A 142 -69.37 2.08 3.83
CA THR A 142 -68.05 1.95 3.21
C THR A 142 -67.42 0.59 3.47
N SER A 143 -66.94 -0.05 2.40
CA SER A 143 -66.21 -1.32 2.46
C SER A 143 -64.77 -1.06 2.96
N VAL A 144 -64.46 -1.52 4.17
CA VAL A 144 -63.12 -1.44 4.76
C VAL A 144 -62.48 -2.82 4.69
N CYS A 145 -61.46 -2.99 3.83
CA CYS A 145 -60.80 -4.26 3.59
C CYS A 145 -59.34 -4.28 4.08
N GLU A 146 -58.96 -5.38 4.69
CA GLU A 146 -57.58 -5.72 5.03
C GLU A 146 -57.08 -6.80 4.07
N LYS A 147 -55.99 -6.51 3.35
CA LYS A 147 -55.43 -7.42 2.36
C LYS A 147 -54.19 -8.12 2.91
N SER A 148 -54.21 -9.44 2.92
CA SER A 148 -53.05 -10.26 3.22
C SER A 148 -52.03 -10.17 2.09
N THR A 149 -50.79 -9.91 2.45
CA THR A 149 -49.63 -9.87 1.56
C THR A 149 -48.94 -11.23 1.59
N CYS A 150 -48.62 -11.76 0.41
CA CYS A 150 -47.96 -13.05 0.34
C CYS A 150 -46.45 -12.94 0.57
N PRO A 151 -45.84 -13.95 1.22
CA PRO A 151 -44.40 -14.00 1.39
C PRO A 151 -43.71 -14.14 0.03
N ILE A 152 -42.49 -13.61 -0.07
CA ILE A 152 -41.62 -13.89 -1.22
C ILE A 152 -41.18 -15.35 -1.12
N LEU A 153 -41.49 -16.14 -2.15
CA LEU A 153 -41.17 -17.57 -2.22
C LEU A 153 -39.88 -17.79 -3.00
N GLU A 154 -39.10 -18.79 -2.60
CA GLU A 154 -37.79 -19.10 -3.20
C GLU A 154 -37.86 -20.11 -4.36
N CYS A 155 -39.03 -20.69 -4.64
CA CYS A 155 -39.25 -21.58 -5.78
C CYS A 155 -39.71 -20.83 -7.05
N ALA A 156 -39.44 -21.41 -8.21
CA ALA A 156 -39.88 -20.86 -9.50
C ALA A 156 -41.41 -20.75 -9.57
N LEU A 157 -41.93 -19.84 -10.40
CA LEU A 157 -43.38 -19.60 -10.52
C LEU A 157 -44.17 -20.86 -10.94
N GLU A 158 -43.52 -21.76 -11.67
CA GLU A 158 -44.09 -23.04 -12.14
C GLU A 158 -44.24 -24.09 -11.03
N ASP A 159 -43.45 -23.98 -9.95
CA ASP A 159 -43.47 -24.89 -8.81
C ASP A 159 -44.38 -24.42 -7.67
N GLN A 160 -44.96 -23.22 -7.80
CA GLN A 160 -45.83 -22.65 -6.79
C GLN A 160 -47.22 -23.28 -6.88
N GLN A 161 -47.67 -23.87 -5.78
CA GLN A 161 -49.01 -24.43 -5.68
C GLN A 161 -49.88 -23.55 -4.79
N ARG A 162 -51.12 -23.33 -5.21
CA ARG A 162 -52.13 -22.62 -4.44
C ARG A 162 -53.30 -23.55 -4.19
N GLU A 163 -53.50 -23.89 -2.93
CA GLU A 163 -54.66 -24.68 -2.52
C GLU A 163 -55.96 -23.89 -2.73
N PRO A 164 -57.06 -24.54 -3.14
CA PRO A 164 -58.34 -23.86 -3.33
C PRO A 164 -58.80 -23.15 -2.06
N GLY A 165 -59.00 -21.83 -2.14
CA GLY A 165 -59.45 -21.00 -1.02
C GLY A 165 -58.35 -20.35 -0.19
N GLU A 166 -57.08 -20.72 -0.39
CA GLU A 166 -55.94 -20.07 0.25
C GLU A 166 -55.52 -18.78 -0.47
N CYS A 167 -55.18 -17.74 0.30
CA CYS A 167 -54.72 -16.46 -0.25
C CYS A 167 -53.38 -16.59 -0.99
N CYS A 168 -52.44 -17.32 -0.39
CA CYS A 168 -51.05 -17.32 -0.82
C CYS A 168 -50.61 -18.66 -1.42
N PRO A 169 -49.81 -18.64 -2.49
CA PRO A 169 -49.16 -19.85 -2.96
C PRO A 169 -48.15 -20.32 -1.91
N SER A 170 -47.84 -21.60 -1.95
CA SER A 170 -46.77 -22.23 -1.19
C SER A 170 -45.86 -23.00 -2.13
N CYS A 171 -44.62 -23.23 -1.72
CA CYS A 171 -43.74 -24.19 -2.38
C CYS A 171 -43.97 -25.54 -1.68
N PRO A 172 -44.69 -26.51 -2.30
CA PRO A 172 -44.72 -27.87 -1.78
C PRO A 172 -43.31 -28.40 -1.95
N MET A 173 -42.61 -28.64 -0.83
CA MET A 173 -41.25 -29.15 -0.86
C MET A 173 -41.30 -30.66 -1.13
N PRO A 174 -40.59 -31.18 -2.16
CA PRO A 174 -39.82 -32.38 -1.99
C PRO A 174 -38.43 -31.98 -1.47
N ALA A 175 -37.98 -32.64 -0.42
CA ALA A 175 -36.56 -32.66 -0.08
C ALA A 175 -35.77 -33.08 -1.35
N GLU A 176 -34.72 -32.32 -1.69
CA GLU A 176 -33.79 -32.55 -2.83
C GLU A 176 -33.96 -31.74 -4.12
N PHE A 177 -34.41 -30.48 -4.10
CA PHE A 177 -33.88 -29.55 -5.12
C PHE A 177 -32.44 -29.17 -4.75
N ARG A 178 -31.53 -30.06 -5.14
CA ARG A 178 -30.07 -29.92 -5.02
C ARG A 178 -29.66 -28.63 -5.70
N SER A 179 -29.46 -27.56 -4.93
CA SER A 179 -28.93 -26.28 -5.38
C SER A 179 -27.40 -26.38 -5.59
N THR A 180 -27.00 -27.40 -6.35
CA THR A 180 -25.61 -27.65 -6.74
C THR A 180 -25.29 -26.91 -8.03
N CYS A 181 -24.09 -26.39 -8.15
CA CYS A 181 -23.59 -25.75 -9.37
C CYS A 181 -22.53 -26.61 -10.04
N ALA A 182 -22.52 -26.67 -11.36
CA ALA A 182 -21.42 -27.29 -12.11
C ALA A 182 -20.52 -26.20 -12.69
N ALA A 183 -19.23 -26.21 -12.33
CA ALA A 183 -18.23 -25.31 -12.90
C ALA A 183 -16.94 -26.07 -13.20
N ALA A 184 -16.39 -25.89 -14.41
CA ALA A 184 -15.15 -26.54 -14.86
C ALA A 184 -15.09 -28.07 -14.64
N GLY A 185 -16.23 -28.76 -14.82
CA GLY A 185 -16.32 -30.22 -14.65
C GLY A 185 -16.40 -30.71 -13.20
N LYS A 186 -16.46 -29.81 -12.21
CA LYS A 186 -16.69 -30.11 -10.81
C LYS A 186 -18.08 -29.64 -10.37
N VAL A 187 -18.71 -30.43 -9.49
CA VAL A 187 -20.00 -30.10 -8.87
C VAL A 187 -19.74 -29.50 -7.49
N TYR A 188 -20.36 -28.35 -7.23
CA TYR A 188 -20.26 -27.56 -6.01
C TYR A 188 -21.60 -27.55 -5.29
N GLN A 189 -21.60 -27.71 -3.97
CA GLN A 189 -22.80 -27.62 -3.14
C GLN A 189 -23.26 -26.16 -2.97
N ASN A 190 -24.52 -25.97 -2.58
CA ASN A 190 -25.02 -24.64 -2.26
C ASN A 190 -24.18 -23.98 -1.14
N ASN A 191 -23.83 -22.71 -1.32
CA ASN A 191 -22.88 -21.91 -0.53
C ASN A 191 -21.43 -22.41 -0.55
N GLU A 192 -21.07 -23.40 -1.37
CA GLU A 192 -19.68 -23.78 -1.57
C GLU A 192 -18.95 -22.68 -2.36
N THR A 193 -17.75 -22.34 -1.91
CA THR A 193 -16.89 -21.32 -2.53
C THR A 193 -15.62 -21.93 -3.08
N TRP A 194 -15.14 -21.42 -4.21
CA TRP A 194 -13.89 -21.86 -4.82
C TRP A 194 -13.19 -20.73 -5.56
N SER A 195 -11.87 -20.84 -5.69
CA SER A 195 -11.06 -19.91 -6.46
C SER A 195 -10.83 -20.45 -7.87
N LEU A 196 -11.16 -19.67 -8.90
CA LEU A 196 -10.81 -19.99 -10.28
C LEU A 196 -9.34 -19.65 -10.58
N ASN A 197 -8.86 -18.58 -9.97
CA ASN A 197 -7.47 -18.13 -10.01
C ASN A 197 -7.21 -17.26 -8.78
N ALA A 198 -6.00 -16.70 -8.65
CA ALA A 198 -5.64 -15.87 -7.50
C ALA A 198 -6.61 -14.69 -7.28
N CYS A 199 -7.18 -14.13 -8.35
CA CYS A 199 -8.03 -12.94 -8.33
C CYS A 199 -9.53 -13.19 -8.45
N THR A 200 -9.99 -14.41 -8.69
CA THR A 200 -11.41 -14.68 -8.93
C THR A 200 -11.90 -15.75 -7.97
N SER A 201 -12.83 -15.37 -7.09
CA SER A 201 -13.53 -16.28 -6.20
C SER A 201 -14.98 -16.42 -6.66
N CYS A 202 -15.51 -17.64 -6.59
CA CYS A 202 -16.87 -17.97 -6.97
C CYS A 202 -17.59 -18.68 -5.83
N GLU A 203 -18.91 -18.55 -5.82
CA GLU A 203 -19.83 -19.21 -4.89
C GLU A 203 -20.97 -19.84 -5.67
N CYS A 204 -21.42 -21.01 -5.24
CA CYS A 204 -22.66 -21.58 -5.73
C CYS A 204 -23.81 -21.10 -4.87
N ARG A 205 -24.80 -20.42 -5.45
CA ARG A 205 -25.95 -19.92 -4.69
C ARG A 205 -27.25 -20.26 -5.41
N ALA A 206 -28.05 -21.12 -4.81
CA ALA A 206 -29.32 -21.60 -5.34
C ALA A 206 -29.21 -22.16 -6.78
N GLY A 207 -28.13 -22.90 -7.08
CA GLY A 207 -27.88 -23.46 -8.41
C GLY A 207 -27.23 -22.49 -9.41
N GLU A 208 -26.99 -21.23 -9.04
CA GLU A 208 -26.30 -20.24 -9.85
C GLU A 208 -24.84 -20.04 -9.39
N VAL A 209 -23.90 -20.08 -10.33
CA VAL A 209 -22.50 -19.72 -10.07
C VAL A 209 -22.36 -18.20 -10.05
N ARG A 210 -21.94 -17.64 -8.92
CA ARG A 210 -21.67 -16.20 -8.76
C ARG A 210 -20.19 -15.97 -8.50
N CYS A 211 -19.52 -15.27 -9.40
CA CYS A 211 -18.10 -14.97 -9.27
C CYS A 211 -17.85 -13.49 -9.00
N ALA A 212 -16.85 -13.22 -8.16
CA ALA A 212 -16.36 -11.90 -7.85
C ALA A 212 -14.86 -11.81 -8.16
N ASN A 213 -14.47 -10.75 -8.87
CA ASN A 213 -13.07 -10.41 -9.11
C ASN A 213 -12.57 -9.51 -7.99
N ILE A 214 -11.47 -9.91 -7.35
CA ILE A 214 -10.75 -9.11 -6.36
C ILE A 214 -10.21 -7.85 -7.05
N GLN A 215 -10.63 -6.69 -6.57
CA GLN A 215 -10.12 -5.41 -7.00
C GLN A 215 -8.96 -4.99 -6.09
N CYS A 216 -7.76 -4.90 -6.64
CA CYS A 216 -6.60 -4.56 -5.85
C CYS A 216 -6.57 -3.08 -5.49
N PRO A 217 -6.31 -2.73 -4.21
CA PRO A 217 -6.19 -1.34 -3.82
C PRO A 217 -5.01 -0.69 -4.56
N LYS A 218 -5.22 0.54 -5.06
CA LYS A 218 -4.17 1.35 -5.68
C LYS A 218 -3.17 1.81 -4.62
N LYS A 219 -2.19 0.97 -4.31
CA LYS A 219 -1.11 1.27 -3.35
C LYS A 219 0.00 2.07 -4.02
N LYS A 220 0.49 3.09 -3.30
CA LYS A 220 1.79 3.73 -3.58
C LYS A 220 2.79 3.14 -2.59
N CYS A 221 3.88 2.56 -3.09
CA CYS A 221 4.93 2.02 -2.24
C CYS A 221 5.74 3.13 -1.59
N GLY A 222 6.36 2.82 -0.45
CA GLY A 222 7.22 3.76 0.24
C GLY A 222 8.48 4.11 -0.55
N PRO A 223 9.25 5.10 -0.09
CA PRO A 223 10.60 5.33 -0.61
C PRO A 223 11.43 4.04 -0.54
N ASN A 224 12.16 3.72 -1.60
CA ASN A 224 12.96 2.49 -1.74
C ASN A 224 12.15 1.18 -1.78
N GLU A 225 10.86 1.23 -2.10
CA GLU A 225 10.05 0.06 -2.40
C GLU A 225 9.52 0.09 -3.83
N THR A 226 9.31 -1.09 -4.39
CA THR A 226 8.68 -1.28 -5.70
C THR A 226 7.50 -2.22 -5.59
N LEU A 227 6.54 -2.01 -6.47
CA LEU A 227 5.36 -2.83 -6.53
C LEU A 227 5.72 -4.13 -7.27
N LEU A 228 5.67 -5.27 -6.59
CA LEU A 228 5.97 -6.58 -7.17
C LEU A 228 4.70 -7.43 -7.26
N SER A 229 4.42 -7.91 -8.46
CA SER A 229 3.42 -8.95 -8.71
C SER A 229 4.04 -10.31 -8.45
N VAL A 230 3.54 -11.02 -7.43
CA VAL A 230 4.04 -12.35 -7.06
C VAL A 230 3.18 -13.41 -7.73
N SER A 231 3.82 -14.42 -8.33
CA SER A 231 3.10 -15.53 -8.96
C SER A 231 2.21 -16.25 -7.93
N GLY A 232 0.93 -16.38 -8.23
CA GLY A 232 -0.07 -17.01 -7.34
C GLY A 232 -0.78 -16.06 -6.37
N GLU A 233 -0.35 -14.80 -6.27
CA GLU A 233 -1.06 -13.77 -5.51
C GLU A 233 -1.87 -12.88 -6.46
N CYS A 234 -3.07 -12.44 -6.05
CA CYS A 234 -3.86 -11.54 -6.88
C CYS A 234 -3.29 -10.12 -6.92
N CYS A 235 -3.00 -9.60 -5.72
CA CYS A 235 -2.67 -8.20 -5.57
C CYS A 235 -1.18 -8.03 -5.36
N PRO A 236 -0.57 -7.06 -6.06
CA PRO A 236 0.83 -6.82 -5.89
C PRO A 236 1.10 -6.22 -4.50
N ARG A 237 2.30 -6.47 -4.00
CA ARG A 237 2.77 -5.95 -2.72
C ARG A 237 4.02 -5.11 -2.90
N CYS A 238 4.19 -4.16 -2.01
CA CYS A 238 5.42 -3.38 -1.94
C CYS A 238 6.52 -4.26 -1.38
N VAL A 239 7.62 -4.35 -2.12
CA VAL A 239 8.83 -5.05 -1.72
C VAL A 239 9.97 -4.06 -1.71
N GLU A 240 10.94 -4.30 -0.83
CA GLU A 240 12.14 -3.48 -0.78
C GLU A 240 12.91 -3.59 -2.11
N SER A 241 13.29 -2.44 -2.65
CA SER A 241 14.05 -2.32 -3.88
C SER A 241 15.55 -2.48 -3.61
N PRO A 242 16.34 -2.94 -4.60
CA PRO A 242 17.79 -2.92 -4.49
C PRO A 242 18.31 -1.51 -4.18
N ALA A 243 19.29 -1.40 -3.29
CA ALA A 243 19.88 -0.13 -2.91
C ALA A 243 20.92 0.33 -3.93
N VAL A 244 21.07 1.65 -4.05
CA VAL A 244 21.96 2.29 -5.02
C VAL A 244 22.87 3.30 -4.33
N CYS A 245 24.17 3.15 -4.53
CA CYS A 245 25.20 4.12 -4.17
C CYS A 245 25.72 4.77 -5.46
N THR A 246 25.88 6.10 -5.45
CA THR A 246 26.44 6.83 -6.59
C THR A 246 27.67 7.65 -6.20
N VAL A 247 28.59 7.79 -7.16
CA VAL A 247 29.75 8.68 -7.09
C VAL A 247 29.72 9.56 -8.34
N PHE A 248 29.80 10.88 -8.19
CA PHE A 248 29.70 11.81 -9.32
C PHE A 248 30.54 13.07 -9.08
N GLY A 249 30.87 13.84 -10.13
CA GLY A 249 31.63 15.08 -9.97
C GLY A 249 33.04 14.88 -9.36
N ASP A 250 33.44 15.72 -8.41
CA ASP A 250 34.85 15.91 -8.05
C ASP A 250 35.50 15.27 -6.79
N PRO A 251 35.10 14.14 -6.17
CA PRO A 251 33.86 13.38 -6.23
C PRO A 251 32.93 13.62 -5.01
N HIS A 252 31.65 13.54 -5.30
CA HIS A 252 30.51 13.51 -4.38
C HIS A 252 29.97 12.09 -4.27
N TYR A 253 29.50 11.72 -3.09
CA TYR A 253 28.99 10.39 -2.79
C TYR A 253 27.56 10.49 -2.28
N LYS A 254 26.70 9.60 -2.78
CA LYS A 254 25.41 9.25 -2.19
C LYS A 254 25.49 7.80 -1.74
N THR A 255 25.38 7.56 -0.44
CA THR A 255 25.43 6.21 0.15
C THR A 255 24.16 5.41 -0.18
N PHE A 256 24.17 4.12 0.14
CA PHE A 256 23.01 3.24 -0.06
C PHE A 256 21.76 3.71 0.70
N ASP A 257 21.94 4.34 1.86
CA ASP A 257 20.85 4.88 2.67
C ASP A 257 20.53 6.36 2.37
N GLY A 258 21.23 6.96 1.40
CA GLY A 258 20.93 8.28 0.86
C GLY A 258 21.66 9.45 1.51
N ASN A 259 22.68 9.19 2.34
CA ASN A 259 23.53 10.23 2.91
C ASN A 259 24.44 10.84 1.82
N PHE A 260 24.51 12.18 1.77
CA PHE A 260 25.34 12.92 0.82
C PHE A 260 26.58 13.50 1.50
N TYR A 261 27.75 13.30 0.90
CA TYR A 261 28.97 13.96 1.34
C TYR A 261 29.97 14.11 0.17
N SER A 262 30.98 14.97 0.37
CA SER A 262 32.02 15.23 -0.62
C SER A 262 33.39 14.85 -0.07
N PHE A 263 34.23 14.20 -0.87
CA PHE A 263 35.57 13.79 -0.43
C PHE A 263 36.59 13.68 -1.57
N GLN A 264 37.53 14.62 -1.60
CA GLN A 264 38.55 14.77 -2.64
C GLN A 264 39.86 14.00 -2.32
N GLY A 265 39.73 12.74 -1.90
CA GLY A 265 40.88 11.88 -1.64
C GLY A 265 41.52 11.38 -2.93
N SER A 266 42.81 11.64 -3.14
CA SER A 266 43.58 11.15 -4.30
C SER A 266 44.36 9.87 -3.98
N CYS A 267 43.61 8.82 -3.68
CA CYS A 267 44.12 7.50 -3.35
C CYS A 267 43.20 6.39 -3.86
N LYS A 268 43.57 5.15 -3.58
CA LYS A 268 42.70 3.99 -3.74
C LYS A 268 41.85 3.78 -2.48
N TYR A 269 40.54 3.66 -2.64
CA TYR A 269 39.58 3.50 -1.55
C TYR A 269 38.69 2.28 -1.76
N GLN A 270 38.23 1.68 -0.67
CA GLN A 270 37.12 0.74 -0.69
C GLN A 270 35.81 1.52 -0.83
N LEU A 271 35.17 1.41 -2.00
CA LEU A 271 33.88 2.05 -2.26
C LEU A 271 32.79 1.31 -1.49
N THR A 272 32.70 -0.01 -1.69
CA THR A 272 31.85 -0.91 -0.92
C THR A 272 32.41 -2.33 -0.97
N ALA A 273 32.10 -3.15 0.01
CA ALA A 273 32.36 -4.58 0.00
C ALA A 273 31.31 -5.30 0.86
N ASP A 274 31.11 -6.58 0.57
CA ASP A 274 30.45 -7.50 1.50
C ASP A 274 31.42 -7.80 2.65
N CYS A 275 31.14 -7.24 3.82
CA CYS A 275 32.04 -7.30 4.97
C CYS A 275 31.67 -8.42 5.95
N VAL A 276 30.63 -9.20 5.63
CA VAL A 276 30.20 -10.39 6.37
C VAL A 276 30.50 -11.65 5.58
N GLY A 277 30.01 -11.74 4.34
CA GLY A 277 30.19 -12.92 3.48
C GLY A 277 31.43 -12.87 2.59
N HIS A 278 32.08 -11.70 2.47
CA HIS A 278 33.27 -11.49 1.64
C HIS A 278 33.12 -11.89 0.17
N THR A 279 31.87 -11.87 -0.34
CA THR A 279 31.54 -12.32 -1.70
C THR A 279 32.02 -11.37 -2.80
N PHE A 280 32.07 -10.06 -2.53
CA PHE A 280 32.58 -9.07 -3.48
C PHE A 280 33.23 -7.86 -2.80
N SER A 281 34.07 -7.14 -3.55
CA SER A 281 34.54 -5.80 -3.18
C SER A 281 34.69 -4.90 -4.40
N ILE A 282 34.29 -3.63 -4.25
CA ILE A 282 34.44 -2.58 -5.25
C ILE A 282 35.39 -1.51 -4.69
N ARG A 283 36.44 -1.22 -5.46
CA ARG A 283 37.44 -0.22 -5.11
C ARG A 283 37.50 0.86 -6.18
N VAL A 284 37.57 2.11 -5.74
CA VAL A 284 37.75 3.27 -6.61
C VAL A 284 39.16 3.80 -6.45
N THR A 285 39.80 4.21 -7.54
CA THR A 285 41.11 4.88 -7.51
C THR A 285 40.95 6.27 -8.06
N ASN A 286 41.24 7.28 -7.24
CA ASN A 286 41.15 8.68 -7.59
C ASN A 286 42.55 9.26 -7.79
N ASP A 287 42.70 10.11 -8.80
CA ASP A 287 43.95 10.78 -9.15
C ASP A 287 43.75 12.29 -9.09
N ALA A 288 44.73 13.00 -8.53
CA ALA A 288 44.70 14.45 -8.40
C ALA A 288 44.93 15.20 -9.73
N ARG A 289 45.45 14.55 -10.77
CA ARG A 289 45.76 15.16 -12.08
C ARG A 289 46.49 16.52 -11.97
N LEU A 290 47.44 16.63 -11.04
CA LEU A 290 48.20 17.87 -10.74
C LEU A 290 47.40 19.05 -10.17
N THR A 291 46.11 18.89 -9.87
CA THR A 291 45.31 19.93 -9.17
C THR A 291 45.66 19.95 -7.67
N LYS A 292 45.33 21.03 -6.97
CA LYS A 292 45.62 21.17 -5.53
C LYS A 292 44.53 20.60 -4.63
N TYR A 293 43.25 20.69 -5.01
CA TYR A 293 42.13 20.22 -4.19
C TYR A 293 41.20 19.22 -4.89
N SER A 294 40.98 19.27 -6.20
CA SER A 294 40.11 18.31 -6.95
C SER A 294 40.72 16.89 -7.12
N SER A 295 39.89 15.85 -7.27
CA SER A 295 40.35 14.50 -7.62
C SER A 295 39.37 13.80 -8.55
N TRP A 296 39.88 12.98 -9.46
CA TRP A 296 39.10 12.39 -10.56
C TRP A 296 39.18 10.87 -10.51
N THR A 297 38.07 10.19 -10.77
CA THR A 297 38.03 8.73 -10.90
C THR A 297 38.92 8.28 -12.05
N LYS A 298 39.89 7.42 -11.74
CA LYS A 298 40.84 6.85 -12.72
C LYS A 298 40.45 5.44 -13.13
N THR A 299 40.08 4.62 -12.15
CA THR A 299 39.66 3.22 -12.36
C THR A 299 38.71 2.78 -11.27
N VAL A 300 37.73 1.96 -11.65
CA VAL A 300 36.87 1.22 -10.73
C VAL A 300 37.20 -0.26 -10.86
N THR A 301 37.41 -0.94 -9.74
CA THR A 301 37.77 -2.36 -9.70
C THR A 301 36.71 -3.13 -8.94
N LEU A 302 36.01 -4.04 -9.61
CA LEU A 302 35.19 -5.08 -8.99
C LEU A 302 36.05 -6.33 -8.82
N LYS A 303 36.06 -6.89 -7.61
CA LYS A 303 36.66 -8.19 -7.31
C LYS A 303 35.57 -9.13 -6.79
N LEU A 304 35.45 -10.27 -7.44
CA LEU A 304 34.68 -11.44 -7.03
C LEU A 304 35.67 -12.58 -6.71
N GLU A 305 35.16 -13.73 -6.31
CA GLU A 305 35.97 -14.94 -6.21
C GLU A 305 36.57 -15.30 -7.59
N GLY A 306 37.90 -15.44 -7.67
CA GLY A 306 38.63 -15.79 -8.91
C GLY A 306 38.58 -14.76 -10.05
N VAL A 307 37.77 -13.70 -9.96
CA VAL A 307 37.53 -12.76 -11.05
C VAL A 307 37.78 -11.31 -10.61
N LYS A 308 38.51 -10.56 -11.45
CA LYS A 308 38.80 -9.14 -11.25
C LYS A 308 38.48 -8.35 -12.51
N VAL A 309 37.46 -7.49 -12.42
CA VAL A 309 37.10 -6.55 -13.48
C VAL A 309 37.66 -5.17 -13.14
N ASN A 310 38.36 -4.55 -14.09
CA ASN A 310 38.83 -3.18 -13.98
C ASN A 310 38.20 -2.39 -15.11
N LEU A 311 37.37 -1.43 -14.74
CA LEU A 311 36.90 -0.41 -15.63
C LEU A 311 37.92 0.75 -15.59
N GLY A 312 38.24 1.31 -16.75
CA GLY A 312 39.14 2.45 -16.94
C GLY A 312 38.50 3.57 -17.77
N HIS A 313 39.13 4.74 -17.74
CA HIS A 313 38.70 5.91 -18.52
C HIS A 313 38.44 5.58 -20.00
N ARG A 314 37.49 6.29 -20.63
CA ARG A 314 36.95 5.98 -21.98
C ARG A 314 36.35 4.58 -22.07
N MET A 315 35.60 4.16 -21.04
CA MET A 315 34.87 2.89 -21.00
C MET A 315 35.74 1.63 -21.24
N ARG A 316 37.04 1.69 -20.91
CA ARG A 316 37.97 0.57 -21.14
C ARG A 316 37.71 -0.54 -20.13
N VAL A 317 37.55 -1.77 -20.59
CA VAL A 317 37.32 -2.94 -19.72
C VAL A 317 38.53 -3.89 -19.72
N LYS A 318 38.92 -4.35 -18.53
CA LYS A 318 39.87 -5.46 -18.35
C LYS A 318 39.32 -6.51 -17.41
N VAL A 319 39.33 -7.77 -17.82
CA VAL A 319 38.98 -8.95 -17.00
C VAL A 319 40.25 -9.75 -16.75
N ASN A 320 40.59 -9.96 -15.48
CA ASN A 320 41.80 -10.67 -15.05
C ASN A 320 43.11 -10.15 -15.69
N GLY A 321 43.16 -8.85 -16.00
CA GLY A 321 44.32 -8.20 -16.61
C GLY A 321 44.26 -8.09 -18.13
N THR A 322 43.46 -8.93 -18.78
CA THR A 322 43.26 -8.95 -20.23
C THR A 322 42.20 -7.93 -20.64
N ARG A 323 42.46 -7.15 -21.69
CA ARG A 323 41.49 -6.20 -22.24
C ARG A 323 40.39 -6.96 -22.98
N VAL A 324 39.13 -6.57 -22.76
CA VAL A 324 37.95 -7.13 -23.42
C VAL A 324 37.08 -6.00 -23.95
N GLU A 325 36.25 -6.27 -24.94
CA GLU A 325 35.28 -5.32 -25.49
C GLU A 325 33.86 -5.82 -25.20
N PRO A 326 32.95 -4.99 -24.66
CA PRO A 326 31.54 -5.35 -24.47
C PRO A 326 30.80 -5.53 -25.81
N PRO A 327 29.83 -6.46 -25.93
CA PRO A 327 29.36 -7.35 -24.86
C PRO A 327 30.35 -8.48 -24.55
N TYR A 328 30.54 -8.76 -23.26
CA TYR A 328 31.45 -9.81 -22.78
C TYR A 328 30.80 -10.58 -21.63
N ARG A 329 30.65 -11.89 -21.80
CA ARG A 329 30.08 -12.77 -20.79
C ARG A 329 31.13 -13.76 -20.30
N LEU A 330 31.24 -13.89 -18.98
CA LEU A 330 32.08 -14.90 -18.35
C LEU A 330 31.18 -15.97 -17.71
N ASN A 331 30.82 -16.97 -18.51
CA ASN A 331 29.91 -18.05 -18.14
C ASN A 331 28.65 -17.51 -17.44
N GLN A 332 28.33 -18.04 -16.26
CA GLN A 332 27.24 -17.58 -15.41
C GLN A 332 27.73 -16.60 -14.32
N THR A 333 29.02 -16.23 -14.28
CA THR A 333 29.59 -15.41 -13.20
C THR A 333 29.29 -13.93 -13.38
N LEU A 334 29.46 -13.40 -14.59
CA LEU A 334 29.18 -12.01 -14.92
C LEU A 334 28.87 -11.78 -16.40
N ASP A 335 28.16 -10.69 -16.66
CA ASP A 335 27.89 -10.13 -17.97
C ASP A 335 28.35 -8.66 -17.99
N ILE A 336 28.97 -8.24 -19.09
CA ILE A 336 29.45 -6.88 -19.29
C ILE A 336 28.87 -6.37 -20.61
N HIS A 337 28.08 -5.29 -20.55
CA HIS A 337 27.45 -4.69 -21.71
C HIS A 337 27.50 -3.17 -21.64
N ARG A 338 27.07 -2.50 -22.71
CA ARG A 338 26.89 -1.05 -22.72
C ARG A 338 25.43 -0.71 -22.41
N SER A 339 25.19 0.45 -21.82
CA SER A 339 23.83 1.02 -21.73
C SER A 339 23.22 1.18 -23.14
N ALA A 340 21.90 1.32 -23.22
CA ALA A 340 21.18 1.39 -24.50
C ALA A 340 21.61 2.59 -25.37
N ASP A 341 21.95 3.71 -24.74
CA ASP A 341 22.49 4.93 -25.37
C ASP A 341 24.02 4.86 -25.58
N GLY A 342 24.68 3.79 -25.14
CA GLY A 342 26.12 3.57 -25.28
C GLY A 342 27.00 4.42 -24.38
N THR A 343 26.44 5.18 -23.45
CA THR A 343 27.15 6.15 -22.59
C THR A 343 27.85 5.51 -21.39
N GLU A 344 27.42 4.32 -20.96
CA GLU A 344 27.97 3.63 -19.80
C GLU A 344 28.38 2.19 -20.11
N VAL A 345 29.37 1.68 -19.36
CA VAL A 345 29.65 0.25 -19.26
C VAL A 345 29.05 -0.29 -17.98
N ILE A 346 28.27 -1.35 -18.13
CA ILE A 346 27.55 -2.03 -17.06
C ILE A 346 28.17 -3.41 -16.86
N VAL A 347 28.50 -3.75 -15.61
CA VAL A 347 28.91 -5.08 -15.17
C VAL A 347 27.82 -5.63 -14.26
N GLU A 348 27.18 -6.72 -14.66
CA GLU A 348 26.20 -7.46 -13.87
C GLU A 348 26.79 -8.79 -13.43
N THR A 349 26.56 -9.17 -12.18
CA THR A 349 27.13 -10.39 -11.59
C THR A 349 26.03 -11.39 -11.24
N ALA A 350 26.38 -12.67 -11.13
CA ALA A 350 25.48 -13.72 -10.65
C ALA A 350 24.89 -13.43 -9.26
N LEU A 351 25.61 -12.65 -8.44
CA LEU A 351 25.20 -12.21 -7.11
C LEU A 351 24.15 -11.08 -7.13
N GLY A 352 23.77 -10.60 -8.32
CA GLY A 352 22.87 -9.46 -8.51
C GLY A 352 23.51 -8.09 -8.27
N VAL A 353 24.81 -8.03 -7.95
CA VAL A 353 25.54 -6.76 -7.87
C VAL A 353 25.75 -6.21 -9.27
N LYS A 354 25.38 -4.94 -9.47
CA LYS A 354 25.52 -4.21 -10.74
C LYS A 354 26.40 -2.97 -10.55
N LEU A 355 27.44 -2.86 -11.36
CA LEU A 355 28.35 -1.71 -11.39
C LEU A 355 28.26 -1.03 -12.75
N SER A 356 27.87 0.24 -12.78
CA SER A 356 27.88 1.08 -13.99
C SER A 356 28.95 2.17 -13.88
N TRP A 357 29.60 2.50 -15.00
CA TRP A 357 30.47 3.66 -15.12
C TRP A 357 30.44 4.27 -16.53
N ASP A 358 30.25 5.60 -16.59
CA ASP A 358 30.34 6.44 -17.80
C ASP A 358 31.77 6.53 -18.40
N GLY A 359 32.78 6.01 -17.69
CA GLY A 359 34.18 6.10 -18.08
C GLY A 359 34.82 7.47 -17.81
N LEU A 360 34.13 8.35 -17.09
CA LEU A 360 34.59 9.66 -16.64
C LEU A 360 34.40 9.78 -15.12
N ASN A 361 33.23 10.21 -14.64
CA ASN A 361 33.03 10.66 -13.27
C ASN A 361 31.74 10.17 -12.62
N PHE A 362 30.80 9.54 -13.34
CA PHE A 362 29.59 8.96 -12.78
C PHE A 362 29.67 7.45 -12.59
N ILE A 363 29.79 6.99 -11.33
CA ILE A 363 29.75 5.58 -10.94
C ILE A 363 28.41 5.30 -10.26
N GLN A 364 27.77 4.19 -10.62
CA GLN A 364 26.60 3.67 -9.92
C GLN A 364 26.84 2.23 -9.48
N VAL A 365 26.58 1.93 -8.21
CA VAL A 365 26.59 0.58 -7.65
C VAL A 365 25.20 0.25 -7.15
N GLN A 366 24.61 -0.81 -7.70
CA GLN A 366 23.33 -1.35 -7.25
C GLN A 366 23.55 -2.72 -6.59
N VAL A 367 22.96 -2.93 -5.42
CA VAL A 367 23.11 -4.15 -4.61
C VAL A 367 21.74 -4.71 -4.21
N PRO A 368 21.51 -6.03 -4.29
CA PRO A 368 20.27 -6.64 -3.83
C PRO A 368 20.02 -6.44 -2.33
N THR A 369 18.75 -6.51 -1.93
CA THR A 369 18.30 -6.38 -0.54
C THR A 369 18.89 -7.45 0.40
N ALA A 370 19.35 -8.58 -0.15
CA ALA A 370 20.07 -9.61 0.60
C ALA A 370 21.37 -9.13 1.27
N TYR A 371 21.91 -7.98 0.84
CA TYR A 371 23.12 -7.36 1.40
C TYR A 371 22.84 -6.31 2.49
N LYS A 372 21.57 -6.07 2.85
CA LYS A 372 21.20 -5.12 3.90
C LYS A 372 21.91 -5.46 5.22
N GLY A 373 22.59 -4.47 5.79
CA GLY A 373 23.38 -4.58 7.02
C GLY A 373 24.70 -5.36 6.89
N LYS A 374 25.09 -5.79 5.69
CA LYS A 374 26.32 -6.59 5.46
C LYS A 374 27.43 -5.82 4.77
N LEU A 375 27.14 -4.60 4.29
CA LEU A 375 28.08 -3.83 3.50
C LEU A 375 28.95 -2.92 4.37
N CYS A 376 30.13 -2.56 3.87
CA CYS A 376 30.94 -1.52 4.46
C CYS A 376 31.84 -0.82 3.42
N GLY A 377 32.11 0.46 3.64
CA GLY A 377 32.95 1.28 2.76
C GLY A 377 32.49 2.72 2.71
N LEU A 378 32.92 3.44 1.68
CA LEU A 378 32.47 4.80 1.39
C LEU A 378 30.95 4.88 1.10
N CYS A 379 30.32 3.81 0.62
CA CYS A 379 28.88 3.76 0.38
C CYS A 379 28.01 3.48 1.63
N GLY A 380 28.60 3.47 2.83
CA GLY A 380 27.86 3.21 4.06
C GLY A 380 27.70 1.72 4.40
N ASN A 381 26.79 1.43 5.33
CA ASN A 381 26.55 0.07 5.86
C ASN A 381 25.26 -0.58 5.31
N TYR A 382 24.43 0.18 4.59
CA TYR A 382 23.16 -0.25 4.00
C TYR A 382 22.20 -0.83 5.05
N ASN A 383 21.85 -0.05 6.08
CA ASN A 383 20.93 -0.47 7.15
C ASN A 383 19.65 0.38 7.21
N SER A 384 19.41 1.23 6.20
CA SER A 384 18.33 2.22 6.11
C SER A 384 18.45 3.42 7.06
N ILE A 385 19.62 3.66 7.66
CA ILE A 385 19.87 4.77 8.60
C ILE A 385 21.00 5.67 8.07
N PHE A 386 20.63 6.62 7.20
CA PHE A 386 21.61 7.52 6.56
C PHE A 386 22.52 8.30 7.53
N ARG A 387 22.06 8.55 8.77
CA ARG A 387 22.82 9.32 9.77
C ARG A 387 24.06 8.59 10.30
N ASP A 388 24.09 7.27 10.15
CA ASP A 388 25.16 6.42 10.68
C ASP A 388 26.13 5.95 9.59
N ASP A 389 25.90 6.28 8.33
CA ASP A 389 26.71 5.82 7.19
C ASP A 389 28.21 6.16 7.28
N LEU A 390 28.57 7.20 8.05
CA LEU A 390 29.94 7.70 8.16
C LEU A 390 30.75 6.97 9.24
N PHE A 391 30.61 5.64 9.32
CA PHE A 391 31.47 4.79 10.14
C PHE A 391 32.83 4.54 9.50
N THR A 392 33.89 4.74 10.29
CA THR A 392 35.25 4.36 9.90
C THR A 392 35.40 2.85 9.82
N ARG A 393 36.47 2.37 9.18
CA ARG A 393 36.86 0.95 9.19
C ARG A 393 36.98 0.34 10.60
N ALA A 394 37.24 1.17 11.63
CA ALA A 394 37.34 0.75 13.02
C ALA A 394 36.00 0.82 13.78
N GLY A 395 34.88 1.08 13.10
CA GLY A 395 33.56 1.17 13.73
C GLY A 395 33.28 2.48 14.47
N LEU A 396 34.11 3.52 14.28
CA LEU A 396 33.87 4.84 14.89
C LEU A 396 33.01 5.73 13.98
N ASN A 397 31.91 6.27 14.52
CA ASN A 397 31.06 7.22 13.80
C ASN A 397 31.79 8.57 13.63
N MET A 398 31.80 9.10 12.41
CA MET A 398 32.44 10.36 12.02
C MET A 398 31.49 11.26 11.23
N THR A 399 30.20 11.33 11.59
CA THR A 399 29.21 12.23 10.96
C THR A 399 29.70 13.67 10.80
N HIS A 400 30.49 14.17 11.76
CA HIS A 400 31.03 15.54 11.77
C HIS A 400 32.48 15.65 11.21
N ASN A 401 33.07 14.56 10.73
CA ASN A 401 34.43 14.54 10.18
C ASN A 401 34.54 13.58 8.99
N VAL A 402 33.93 13.98 7.87
CA VAL A 402 33.94 13.26 6.60
C VAL A 402 35.34 12.86 6.16
N TRP A 403 36.34 13.73 6.40
CA TRP A 403 37.71 13.45 5.99
C TRP A 403 38.33 12.28 6.76
N ARG A 404 38.14 12.22 8.10
CA ARG A 404 38.60 11.10 8.93
C ARG A 404 37.87 9.81 8.57
N PHE A 405 36.56 9.88 8.34
CA PHE A 405 35.75 8.78 7.81
C PHE A 405 36.36 8.22 6.53
N ALA A 406 36.39 9.02 5.46
CA ALA A 406 36.70 8.52 4.13
C ALA A 406 38.16 8.09 4.00
N ARG A 407 39.08 8.78 4.71
CA ARG A 407 40.48 8.37 4.81
C ARG A 407 40.64 7.00 5.45
N SER A 408 39.81 6.65 6.43
CA SER A 408 39.89 5.33 7.09
C SER A 408 39.62 4.17 6.12
N TRP A 409 39.00 4.46 4.96
CA TRP A 409 38.69 3.49 3.91
C TRP A 409 39.77 3.38 2.82
N ALA A 410 40.89 4.09 2.94
CA ALA A 410 42.03 3.95 2.01
C ALA A 410 42.60 2.51 2.03
N VAL A 411 43.05 2.03 0.88
CA VAL A 411 43.63 0.68 0.68
C VAL A 411 44.86 0.74 -0.23
N GLY A 412 45.72 -0.29 -0.18
CA GLY A 412 46.92 -0.37 -1.04
C GLY A 412 48.14 0.39 -0.52
N GLY A 413 48.09 0.92 0.71
CA GLY A 413 49.20 1.58 1.38
C GLY A 413 49.57 2.96 0.79
N PRO A 414 50.64 3.61 1.29
CA PRO A 414 51.01 4.97 0.91
C PRO A 414 51.29 5.15 -0.59
N LYS A 415 51.79 4.10 -1.26
CA LYS A 415 52.10 4.12 -2.71
C LYS A 415 50.84 4.16 -3.59
N ALA A 416 49.67 3.82 -3.05
CA ALA A 416 48.40 3.91 -3.76
C ALA A 416 47.80 5.32 -3.77
N CYS A 417 48.44 6.29 -3.11
CA CYS A 417 48.01 7.68 -3.05
C CYS A 417 48.94 8.58 -3.89
N THR A 418 48.38 9.45 -4.73
CA THR A 418 49.17 10.33 -5.60
C THR A 418 49.61 11.62 -4.91
N ARG A 419 48.86 12.13 -3.93
CA ARG A 419 49.31 13.22 -3.04
C ARG A 419 49.95 12.61 -1.78
N GLN A 420 51.26 12.79 -1.61
CA GLN A 420 51.96 12.40 -0.38
C GLN A 420 51.50 13.27 0.81
N ARG A 421 51.57 12.68 2.02
CA ARG A 421 51.08 13.17 3.32
C ARG A 421 51.70 14.50 3.79
N LYS A 422 51.66 15.58 3.02
CA LYS A 422 51.93 16.92 3.56
C LYS A 422 50.66 17.44 4.24
N LYS A 423 50.85 17.81 5.51
CA LYS A 423 49.91 18.37 6.51
C LYS A 423 48.51 18.56 6.00
N GLU A 424 47.56 17.90 6.67
CA GLU A 424 46.12 18.20 6.68
C GLU A 424 45.80 19.39 5.78
N LEU A 425 45.63 19.14 4.48
CA LEU A 425 44.60 19.87 3.79
C LEU A 425 43.35 19.40 4.51
N ALA A 426 43.06 20.08 5.62
CA ALA A 426 41.78 20.07 6.26
C ALA A 426 40.76 20.12 5.14
N ALA A 427 39.61 19.48 5.35
CA ALA A 427 38.40 19.70 4.57
C ALA A 427 37.99 21.19 4.63
N ARG A 428 38.86 22.11 4.22
CA ARG A 428 38.54 23.48 3.90
C ARG A 428 37.77 23.34 2.61
N HIS A 429 36.49 23.67 2.68
CA HIS A 429 35.76 24.07 1.50
C HIS A 429 36.67 24.97 0.67
N PRO A 430 36.84 24.69 -0.63
CA PRO A 430 37.63 25.55 -1.48
C PRO A 430 37.18 26.98 -1.23
N GLN A 431 38.13 27.88 -0.96
CA GLN A 431 37.85 29.31 -0.80
C GLN A 431 37.41 29.82 -2.17
N CYS A 432 36.12 29.65 -2.43
CA CYS A 432 35.54 29.65 -3.74
C CYS A 432 35.44 31.10 -4.23
N LYS A 433 36.47 31.54 -4.95
CA LYS A 433 36.54 32.90 -5.52
C LYS A 433 35.54 33.11 -6.66
N THR A 434 34.91 32.04 -7.15
CA THR A 434 34.10 31.97 -8.37
C THR A 434 32.60 31.88 -8.12
N LYS A 435 32.06 32.57 -7.10
CA LYS A 435 30.59 32.65 -6.85
C LYS A 435 29.78 33.08 -8.08
N LYS A 436 30.41 33.80 -9.02
CA LYS A 436 29.83 34.20 -10.33
C LYS A 436 29.38 33.00 -11.18
N LEU A 437 29.91 31.80 -10.95
CA LEU A 437 29.56 30.60 -11.71
C LEU A 437 28.42 29.77 -11.10
N TYR A 438 28.02 30.05 -9.85
CA TYR A 438 26.90 29.34 -9.19
C TYR A 438 25.55 29.47 -9.90
N PRO A 439 25.23 30.57 -10.62
CA PRO A 439 24.01 30.63 -11.42
C PRO A 439 23.87 29.47 -12.42
N LEU A 440 24.98 28.90 -12.91
CA LEU A 440 24.95 27.74 -13.81
C LEU A 440 24.41 26.47 -13.13
N CYS A 441 24.43 26.40 -11.79
CA CYS A 441 23.86 25.29 -11.02
C CYS A 441 22.36 25.44 -10.76
N LYS A 442 21.78 26.64 -10.92
CA LYS A 442 20.36 26.92 -10.61
C LYS A 442 19.36 25.99 -11.31
N PRO A 443 19.58 25.53 -12.56
CA PRO A 443 18.66 24.63 -13.24
C PRO A 443 18.30 23.37 -12.43
N LEU A 444 19.19 22.85 -11.58
CA LEU A 444 18.89 21.73 -10.68
C LEU A 444 17.68 21.96 -9.76
N ARG A 445 17.39 23.23 -9.44
CA ARG A 445 16.26 23.61 -8.56
C ARG A 445 15.07 24.19 -9.32
N THR A 446 15.33 24.87 -10.43
CA THR A 446 14.32 25.72 -11.07
C THR A 446 13.92 25.28 -12.46
N ALA A 447 14.69 24.40 -13.12
CA ALA A 447 14.40 24.05 -14.50
C ALA A 447 13.20 23.09 -14.56
N GLU A 448 12.22 23.46 -15.38
CA GLU A 448 11.02 22.66 -15.64
C GLU A 448 11.34 21.30 -16.27
N VAL A 449 12.50 21.17 -16.92
CA VAL A 449 13.01 19.89 -17.46
C VAL A 449 13.05 18.78 -16.41
N PHE A 450 13.36 19.12 -15.15
CA PHE A 450 13.35 18.17 -14.05
C PHE A 450 11.98 18.01 -13.41
N GLY A 451 10.96 18.78 -13.83
CA GLY A 451 9.54 18.65 -13.52
C GLY A 451 9.20 17.96 -12.20
N ARG A 452 8.66 16.74 -12.29
CA ARG A 452 8.18 15.93 -11.16
C ARG A 452 9.32 15.40 -10.27
N CYS A 453 10.56 15.44 -10.73
CA CYS A 453 11.72 14.95 -9.99
C CYS A 453 11.95 15.69 -8.68
N ASN A 454 11.75 17.01 -8.67
CA ASN A 454 11.91 17.85 -7.49
C ASN A 454 10.94 17.48 -6.36
N SER A 455 9.86 16.75 -6.66
CA SER A 455 8.92 16.21 -5.65
C SER A 455 9.35 14.85 -5.08
N LEU A 456 10.27 14.15 -5.75
CA LEU A 456 10.75 12.81 -5.38
C LEU A 456 12.16 12.83 -4.80
N LEU A 457 12.98 13.78 -5.25
CA LEU A 457 14.38 13.92 -4.89
C LEU A 457 14.63 15.29 -4.25
N ASN A 458 15.66 15.38 -3.41
CA ASN A 458 16.13 16.65 -2.89
C ASN A 458 17.15 17.30 -3.85
N PRO A 459 16.78 18.32 -4.65
CA PRO A 459 17.70 18.97 -5.57
C PRO A 459 18.80 19.77 -4.87
N ASP A 460 18.62 20.16 -3.60
CA ASP A 460 19.62 20.95 -2.88
C ASP A 460 20.92 20.19 -2.65
N ASN A 461 20.86 18.86 -2.54
CA ASN A 461 22.05 18.01 -2.40
C ASN A 461 22.94 18.07 -3.67
N TYR A 462 22.32 17.99 -4.84
CA TYR A 462 23.01 18.08 -6.13
C TYR A 462 23.44 19.53 -6.42
N PHE A 463 22.62 20.52 -6.04
CA PHE A 463 22.97 21.93 -6.15
C PHE A 463 24.20 22.30 -5.30
N ALA A 464 24.29 21.75 -4.08
CA ALA A 464 25.46 21.93 -3.22
C ALA A 464 26.73 21.31 -3.82
N SER A 465 26.59 20.11 -4.40
CA SER A 465 27.65 19.41 -5.13
C SER A 465 28.12 20.20 -6.35
N CYS A 466 27.19 20.67 -7.19
CA CYS A 466 27.49 21.50 -8.35
C CYS A 466 28.27 22.77 -7.98
N LYS A 467 27.86 23.48 -6.92
CA LYS A 467 28.61 24.66 -6.46
C LYS A 467 30.03 24.30 -6.06
N PHE A 468 30.22 23.14 -5.45
CA PHE A 468 31.52 22.64 -5.05
C PHE A 468 32.40 22.38 -6.28
N ASP A 469 31.90 21.61 -7.26
CA ASP A 469 32.59 21.33 -8.53
C ASP A 469 33.00 22.63 -9.26
N MET A 470 32.10 23.62 -9.27
CA MET A 470 32.32 24.92 -9.93
C MET A 470 33.37 25.80 -9.23
N CYS A 471 33.84 25.45 -8.03
CA CYS A 471 34.88 26.21 -7.33
C CYS A 471 36.25 26.10 -7.97
N GLU A 472 36.61 24.94 -8.53
CA GLU A 472 37.91 24.70 -9.16
C GLU A 472 37.79 24.20 -10.61
N CYS A 473 36.61 24.35 -11.21
CA CYS A 473 36.32 23.86 -12.56
C CYS A 473 37.21 24.53 -13.63
N PRO A 474 38.17 23.80 -14.24
CA PRO A 474 39.10 24.38 -15.20
C PRO A 474 38.41 24.85 -16.49
N HIS A 475 37.36 24.14 -16.91
CA HIS A 475 36.67 24.35 -18.18
C HIS A 475 35.29 25.02 -18.05
N ARG A 476 34.91 25.46 -16.84
CA ARG A 476 33.60 26.09 -16.51
C ARG A 476 32.34 25.26 -16.87
N GLN A 477 32.48 23.98 -17.21
CA GLN A 477 31.37 23.08 -17.59
C GLN A 477 31.07 21.98 -16.57
N CYS A 478 31.71 21.98 -15.39
CA CYS A 478 31.55 20.93 -14.38
C CYS A 478 30.14 20.87 -13.76
N TYR A 479 29.30 21.89 -14.00
CA TYR A 479 27.89 21.85 -13.61
C TYR A 479 27.12 20.71 -14.31
N CYS A 480 27.56 20.30 -15.51
CA CYS A 480 26.96 19.20 -16.26
C CYS A 480 27.04 17.88 -15.48
N ASP A 481 28.10 17.66 -14.71
CA ASP A 481 28.33 16.41 -13.97
C ASP A 481 27.25 16.20 -12.89
N SER A 482 26.97 17.26 -12.14
CA SER A 482 25.92 17.25 -11.12
C SER A 482 24.50 17.20 -11.75
N MET A 483 24.30 17.82 -12.92
CA MET A 483 23.02 17.73 -13.66
C MET A 483 22.77 16.33 -14.21
N ALA A 484 23.78 15.70 -14.81
CA ALA A 484 23.71 14.34 -15.31
C ALA A 484 23.40 13.37 -14.16
N ALA A 485 24.10 13.50 -13.02
CA ALA A 485 23.83 12.67 -11.85
C ALA A 485 22.39 12.82 -11.33
N TYR A 486 21.85 14.05 -11.34
CA TYR A 486 20.46 14.29 -10.98
C TYR A 486 19.47 13.68 -11.99
N ALA A 487 19.76 13.81 -13.29
CA ALA A 487 18.97 13.22 -14.35
C ALA A 487 18.93 11.68 -14.27
N HIS A 488 20.09 11.03 -14.04
CA HIS A 488 20.19 9.58 -13.84
C HIS A 488 19.33 9.12 -12.66
N GLU A 489 19.42 9.81 -11.52
CA GLU A 489 18.59 9.48 -10.37
C GLU A 489 17.10 9.71 -10.67
N CYS A 490 16.77 10.71 -11.47
CA CYS A 490 15.41 11.00 -11.87
C CYS A 490 14.77 9.88 -12.69
N VAL A 491 15.48 9.46 -13.74
CA VAL A 491 15.07 8.35 -14.61
C VAL A 491 14.95 7.07 -13.80
N ARG A 492 15.84 6.86 -12.81
CA ARG A 492 15.77 5.73 -11.88
C ARG A 492 14.50 5.73 -11.01
N GLN A 493 13.93 6.90 -10.70
CA GLN A 493 12.64 7.01 -10.03
C GLN A 493 11.44 6.83 -10.98
N GLY A 494 11.69 6.45 -12.24
CA GLY A 494 10.65 6.23 -13.25
C GLY A 494 10.11 7.52 -13.89
N VAL A 495 10.79 8.65 -13.69
CA VAL A 495 10.43 9.92 -14.34
C VAL A 495 11.05 9.97 -15.73
N GLN A 496 10.23 10.12 -16.76
CA GLN A 496 10.72 10.43 -18.10
C GLN A 496 11.11 11.90 -18.17
N LEU A 497 12.35 12.18 -18.55
CA LEU A 497 12.83 13.52 -18.84
C LEU A 497 12.67 13.75 -20.35
N PRO A 498 12.34 14.98 -20.79
CA PRO A 498 12.28 15.31 -22.20
C PRO A 498 13.70 15.29 -22.81
N ASP A 499 13.77 14.99 -24.11
CA ASP A 499 15.01 14.91 -24.89
C ASP A 499 15.80 16.23 -24.93
#